data_AF-A0A1H9QEL4-F1
#
_entry.id   AF-A0A1H9QEL4-F1
#
_cell.length_a   1.000
_cell.length_b   1.000
_cell.length_c   1.000
_cell.angle_alpha   90.00
_cell.angle_beta   90.00
_cell.angle_gamma   90.00
#
_symmetry.space_group_name_H-M   'P 1'
#
loop_
_entity.id
_entity.type
_entity.pdbx_description
1 polymer ?
#
loop_
_entity_poly.entity_id
_entity_poly.type
_entity_poly.pdbx_seq_one_letter_code
_entity_poly.pdbx_strand_id
1 'polypeptide(L)'
;MNLKEKLHLTCKTGNEHFISNENHLSFNLLDFWRWSSSDILSNATRGILAEFIVSKALNADINQIRTEWDPYDLTTPEGVKVEVKSSAYLQTWDQTEHSKISFGVRQAKPYGTEIGKRVEIAIRSADIYIFCLLNHLDKSTVNPLNLNQWEFYVCSTEELNNYVKDQKTLSLNALKKLTSSIKYEELQNQVNNRTKP
;
A
#
# COMPACT_ATOMS: atom_id res chain seq x y z
N MET A 1 -13.19 -4.02 34.42
CA MET A 1 -13.04 -3.57 33.01
C MET A 1 -12.96 -4.82 32.15
N ASN A 2 -13.98 -5.08 31.32
CA ASN A 2 -13.99 -6.26 30.46
C ASN A 2 -13.15 -5.97 29.21
N LEU A 3 -11.90 -6.45 29.20
CA LEU A 3 -10.98 -6.29 28.06
C LEU A 3 -11.45 -7.01 26.78
N LYS A 4 -12.60 -7.71 26.81
CA LYS A 4 -13.19 -8.40 25.65
C LYS A 4 -14.15 -7.55 24.82
N GLU A 5 -14.48 -6.33 25.25
CA GLU A 5 -15.28 -5.42 24.44
C GLU A 5 -14.44 -4.87 23.28
N LYS A 6 -14.89 -5.11 22.06
CA LYS A 6 -14.22 -4.60 20.85
C LYS A 6 -14.52 -3.11 20.73
N LEU A 7 -13.48 -2.29 20.70
CA LEU A 7 -13.64 -0.86 20.46
C LEU A 7 -14.18 -0.63 19.05
N HIS A 8 -15.32 0.06 18.93
CA HIS A 8 -15.84 0.49 17.65
C HIS A 8 -15.04 1.70 17.17
N LEU A 9 -14.21 1.48 16.16
CA LEU A 9 -13.42 2.52 15.53
C LEU A 9 -14.18 3.10 14.33
N THR A 10 -14.18 4.41 14.19
CA THR A 10 -14.70 5.14 13.02
C THR A 10 -13.62 6.00 12.40
N CYS A 11 -13.69 6.20 11.08
CA CYS A 11 -12.81 7.12 10.40
C CYS A 11 -12.96 8.52 11.01
N LYS A 12 -11.81 9.12 11.29
CA LYS A 12 -11.73 10.47 11.85
C LYS A 12 -11.78 11.50 10.73
N THR A 13 -12.29 12.67 11.06
CA THR A 13 -12.42 13.79 10.13
C THR A 13 -11.18 14.68 10.08
N GLY A 14 -10.36 14.63 11.13
CA GLY A 14 -9.23 15.55 11.35
C GLY A 14 -9.60 16.75 12.23
N ASN A 15 -10.90 17.06 12.38
CA ASN A 15 -11.40 18.17 13.19
C ASN A 15 -11.53 17.82 14.68
N GLU A 16 -11.25 16.58 15.07
CA GLU A 16 -11.29 16.16 16.46
C GLU A 16 -10.19 16.87 17.26
N HIS A 17 -10.61 17.67 18.25
CA HIS A 17 -9.70 18.36 19.17
C HIS A 17 -9.21 17.44 20.29
N PHE A 18 -7.95 17.60 20.68
CA PHE A 18 -7.41 16.95 21.87
C PHE A 18 -8.08 17.54 23.13
N ILE A 19 -8.23 16.72 24.17
CA ILE A 19 -8.95 17.09 25.40
C ILE A 19 -8.02 16.95 26.61
N SER A 20 -7.97 17.98 27.46
CA SER A 20 -7.29 17.95 28.75
C SER A 20 -8.15 18.62 29.81
N ASN A 21 -8.36 17.95 30.95
CA ASN A 21 -9.27 18.42 32.01
C ASN A 21 -10.63 18.86 31.44
N GLU A 22 -11.23 18.03 30.57
CA GLU A 22 -12.52 18.27 29.89
C GLU A 22 -12.55 19.48 28.92
N ASN A 23 -11.43 20.18 28.73
CA ASN A 23 -11.34 21.30 27.79
C ASN A 23 -10.75 20.86 26.45
N HIS A 24 -11.33 21.35 25.35
CA HIS A 24 -10.74 21.22 24.02
C HIS A 24 -9.50 22.11 23.90
N LEU A 25 -8.39 21.52 23.44
CA LEU A 25 -7.14 22.23 23.18
C LEU A 25 -7.16 22.90 21.81
N SER A 26 -6.25 23.84 21.59
CA SER A 26 -6.19 24.64 20.34
C SER A 26 -5.71 23.84 19.12
N PHE A 27 -5.25 22.61 19.31
CA PHE A 27 -4.75 21.73 18.24
C PHE A 27 -5.65 20.50 18.09
N ASN A 28 -5.65 19.93 16.88
CA ASN A 28 -6.54 18.86 16.47
C ASN A 28 -5.82 17.70 15.80
N LEU A 29 -6.57 16.68 15.41
CA LEU A 29 -6.03 15.49 14.79
C LEU A 29 -5.36 15.77 13.44
N LEU A 30 -5.82 16.77 12.68
CA LEU A 30 -5.15 17.18 11.45
C LEU A 30 -3.74 17.72 11.72
N ASP A 31 -3.53 18.46 12.81
CA ASP A 31 -2.19 18.90 13.21
C ASP A 31 -1.26 17.70 13.49
N PHE A 32 -1.79 16.69 14.18
CA PHE A 32 -1.07 15.44 14.40
C PHE A 32 -0.73 14.72 13.09
N TRP A 33 -1.68 14.56 12.17
CA TRP A 33 -1.43 13.91 10.88
C TRP A 33 -0.40 14.64 10.02
N ARG A 34 -0.44 15.98 10.02
CA ARG A 34 0.58 16.80 9.37
C ARG A 34 1.95 16.54 10.00
N TRP A 35 2.05 16.52 11.32
CA TRP A 35 3.32 16.23 12.00
C TRP A 35 3.82 14.80 11.74
N SER A 36 2.93 13.79 11.75
CA SER A 36 3.30 12.38 11.64
C SER A 36 3.60 11.92 10.22
N SER A 37 3.01 12.56 9.21
CA SER A 37 2.90 11.98 7.86
C SER A 37 3.23 12.95 6.73
N SER A 38 3.75 14.15 7.01
CA SER A 38 4.18 15.09 5.95
C SER A 38 5.40 14.60 5.15
N ASP A 39 6.29 13.80 5.75
CA ASP A 39 7.37 13.15 5.00
C ASP A 39 6.80 11.98 4.21
N ILE A 40 6.20 12.27 3.06
CA ILE A 40 5.58 11.27 2.16
C ILE A 40 6.58 10.61 1.19
N LEU A 41 7.87 10.99 1.26
CA LEU A 41 8.95 10.36 0.49
C LEU A 41 9.58 9.20 1.26
N SER A 42 9.56 9.22 2.60
CA SER A 42 10.09 8.13 3.44
C SER A 42 9.44 6.78 3.12
N ASN A 43 10.21 5.71 3.26
CA ASN A 43 9.71 4.35 3.00
C ASN A 43 8.52 3.95 3.90
N ALA A 44 8.38 4.53 5.10
CA ALA A 44 7.30 4.24 6.04
C ALA A 44 5.95 4.78 5.57
N THR A 45 5.93 5.97 4.99
CA THR A 45 4.71 6.69 4.58
C THR A 45 4.44 6.56 3.08
N ARG A 46 5.48 6.43 2.24
CA ARG A 46 5.36 6.25 0.79
C ARG A 46 4.63 4.96 0.42
N GLY A 47 4.72 3.92 1.25
CA GLY A 47 3.90 2.71 1.12
C GLY A 47 2.41 3.02 1.25
N ILE A 48 2.04 3.68 2.35
CA ILE A 48 0.66 4.11 2.63
C ILE A 48 0.15 5.09 1.57
N LEU A 49 1.01 6.00 1.07
CA LEU A 49 0.66 6.89 -0.04
C LEU A 49 0.37 6.10 -1.33
N ALA A 50 1.18 5.09 -1.64
CA ALA A 50 0.95 4.24 -2.81
C ALA A 50 -0.36 3.46 -2.71
N GLU A 51 -0.68 2.91 -1.53
CA GLU A 51 -1.99 2.29 -1.25
C GLU A 51 -3.13 3.28 -1.51
N PHE A 52 -3.04 4.51 -0.98
CA PHE A 52 -4.03 5.54 -1.22
C PHE A 52 -4.19 5.90 -2.70
N ILE A 53 -3.09 6.08 -3.45
CA ILE A 53 -3.10 6.35 -4.88
C ILE A 53 -3.83 5.23 -5.64
N VAL A 54 -3.51 3.97 -5.34
CA VAL A 54 -4.14 2.81 -5.96
C VAL A 54 -5.61 2.71 -5.58
N SER A 55 -5.97 2.91 -4.32
CA SER A 55 -7.37 2.96 -3.87
C SER A 55 -8.19 3.99 -4.65
N LYS A 56 -7.61 5.17 -4.89
CA LYS A 56 -8.24 6.20 -5.73
C LYS A 56 -8.37 5.76 -7.19
N ALA A 57 -7.37 5.12 -7.77
CA ALA A 57 -7.41 4.63 -9.15
C ALA A 57 -8.48 3.54 -9.36
N LEU A 58 -8.68 2.68 -8.35
CA LEU A 58 -9.58 1.53 -8.42
C LEU A 58 -10.97 1.79 -7.82
N ASN A 59 -11.25 3.03 -7.39
CA ASN A 59 -12.48 3.40 -6.69
C ASN A 59 -12.76 2.53 -5.44
N ALA A 60 -11.71 2.07 -4.75
CA ALA A 60 -11.85 1.35 -3.49
C ALA A 60 -12.37 2.27 -2.38
N ASP A 61 -13.05 1.70 -1.40
CA ASP A 61 -13.63 2.47 -0.30
C ASP A 61 -12.53 2.98 0.64
N ILE A 62 -12.29 4.30 0.61
CA ILE A 62 -11.33 5.00 1.48
C ILE A 62 -11.97 5.50 2.78
N ASN A 63 -13.27 5.26 3.00
CA ASN A 63 -13.96 5.64 4.24
C ASN A 63 -13.86 4.56 5.32
N GLN A 64 -13.07 3.51 5.07
CA GLN A 64 -12.76 2.48 6.05
C GLN A 64 -11.38 2.70 6.67
N ILE A 65 -11.24 2.28 7.92
CA ILE A 65 -9.95 2.37 8.62
C ILE A 65 -9.01 1.33 8.01
N ARG A 66 -7.89 1.81 7.46
CA ARG A 66 -6.79 0.95 7.00
C ARG A 66 -6.31 0.06 8.14
N THR A 67 -6.31 -1.25 7.93
CA THR A 67 -5.85 -2.25 8.91
C THR A 67 -4.51 -2.81 8.46
N GLU A 68 -3.43 -2.42 9.13
CA GLU A 68 -2.04 -2.77 8.76
C GLU A 68 -1.74 -4.28 8.74
N TRP A 69 -2.59 -5.09 9.38
CA TRP A 69 -2.38 -6.54 9.53
C TRP A 69 -3.30 -7.38 8.66
N ASP A 70 -4.05 -6.75 7.76
CA ASP A 70 -4.89 -7.48 6.82
C ASP A 70 -4.04 -8.29 5.82
N PRO A 71 -4.59 -9.39 5.30
CA PRO A 71 -3.87 -10.25 4.35
C PRO A 71 -3.63 -9.60 2.98
N TYR A 72 -4.24 -8.45 2.72
CA TYR A 72 -4.09 -7.61 1.53
C TYR A 72 -4.48 -6.16 1.87
N ASP A 73 -4.11 -5.19 1.02
CA ASP A 73 -4.20 -3.76 1.35
C ASP A 73 -5.57 -3.14 1.03
N LEU A 74 -6.25 -3.58 -0.04
CA LEU A 74 -7.56 -3.04 -0.43
C LEU A 74 -8.43 -4.05 -1.19
N THR A 75 -9.74 -3.77 -1.21
CA THR A 75 -10.74 -4.50 -2.01
C THR A 75 -11.45 -3.53 -2.95
N THR A 76 -11.53 -3.87 -4.25
CA THR A 76 -12.27 -3.05 -5.23
C THR A 76 -13.79 -3.20 -5.04
N PRO A 77 -14.62 -2.31 -5.61
CA PRO A 77 -16.09 -2.47 -5.59
C PRO A 77 -16.58 -3.82 -6.15
N GLU A 78 -15.83 -4.41 -7.08
CA GLU A 78 -16.10 -5.71 -7.70
C GLU A 78 -15.61 -6.90 -6.85
N GLY A 79 -15.01 -6.64 -5.68
CA GLY A 79 -14.54 -7.67 -4.75
C GLY A 79 -13.12 -8.18 -5.00
N VAL A 80 -12.35 -7.55 -5.89
CA VAL A 80 -10.96 -7.95 -6.17
C VAL A 80 -10.07 -7.54 -5.00
N LYS A 81 -9.30 -8.48 -4.46
CA LYS A 81 -8.31 -8.23 -3.39
C LYS A 81 -6.99 -7.80 -4.01
N VAL A 82 -6.45 -6.69 -3.55
CA VAL A 82 -5.25 -6.09 -4.11
C VAL A 82 -4.18 -5.90 -3.04
N GLU A 83 -2.96 -6.35 -3.33
CA GLU A 83 -1.76 -6.01 -2.58
C GLU A 83 -0.98 -4.91 -3.32
N VAL A 84 -0.59 -3.87 -2.60
CA VAL A 84 0.24 -2.77 -3.09
C VAL A 84 1.67 -2.91 -2.56
N LYS A 85 2.66 -2.71 -3.44
CA LYS A 85 4.08 -2.72 -3.07
C LYS A 85 4.77 -1.47 -3.58
N SER A 86 5.36 -0.70 -2.68
CA SER A 86 6.02 0.57 -3.02
C SER A 86 7.54 0.47 -3.00
N SER A 87 8.21 1.09 -3.96
CA SER A 87 9.67 1.27 -4.01
C SER A 87 10.02 2.61 -4.65
N ALA A 88 11.23 3.12 -4.39
CA ALA A 88 11.71 4.39 -4.93
C ALA A 88 13.24 4.40 -4.98
N TYR A 89 13.81 5.11 -5.94
CA TYR A 89 15.27 5.32 -6.01
C TYR A 89 15.77 6.30 -4.94
N LEU A 90 14.92 7.27 -4.58
CA LEU A 90 15.22 8.33 -3.63
C LEU A 90 14.49 8.11 -2.30
N GLN A 91 15.15 8.47 -1.22
CA GLN A 91 14.67 8.46 0.15
C GLN A 91 14.85 9.86 0.77
N THR A 92 14.12 10.13 1.85
CA THR A 92 14.20 11.42 2.54
C THR A 92 15.56 11.63 3.19
N TRP A 93 16.11 10.58 3.81
CA TRP A 93 17.45 10.64 4.41
C TRP A 93 18.57 10.75 3.37
N ASP A 94 19.78 11.08 3.84
CA ASP A 94 20.95 11.22 2.98
C ASP A 94 21.37 9.88 2.39
N GLN A 95 21.69 9.89 1.09
CA GLN A 95 22.09 8.71 0.35
C GLN A 95 23.31 9.04 -0.51
N THR A 96 24.26 8.11 -0.56
CA THR A 96 25.42 8.20 -1.45
C THR A 96 25.15 7.63 -2.84
N GLU A 97 24.11 6.80 -2.97
CA GLU A 97 23.67 6.19 -4.22
C GLU A 97 22.15 5.97 -4.21
N HIS A 98 21.56 5.83 -5.41
CA HIS A 98 20.16 5.48 -5.55
C HIS A 98 19.86 4.10 -4.97
N SER A 99 18.71 3.96 -4.32
CA SER A 99 18.25 2.66 -3.81
C SER A 99 18.06 1.65 -4.94
N LYS A 100 18.50 0.41 -4.72
CA LYS A 100 18.18 -0.70 -5.61
C LYS A 100 16.69 -1.04 -5.49
N ILE A 101 15.98 -1.05 -6.62
CA ILE A 101 14.54 -1.33 -6.64
C ILE A 101 14.29 -2.83 -6.45
N SER A 102 13.58 -3.14 -5.38
CA SER A 102 13.16 -4.48 -5.01
C SER A 102 11.82 -4.41 -4.27
N PHE A 103 10.96 -5.38 -4.51
CA PHE A 103 9.64 -5.50 -3.89
C PHE A 103 9.55 -6.79 -3.08
N GLY A 104 8.93 -6.74 -1.91
CA GLY A 104 8.62 -7.93 -1.12
C GLY A 104 7.45 -8.69 -1.73
N VAL A 105 7.64 -9.97 -2.05
CA VAL A 105 6.62 -10.85 -2.66
C VAL A 105 6.50 -12.19 -1.91
N ARG A 106 7.01 -12.27 -0.68
CA ARG A 106 6.94 -13.49 0.14
C ARG A 106 5.49 -13.94 0.33
N GLN A 107 5.27 -15.25 0.29
CA GLN A 107 4.04 -15.83 0.81
C GLN A 107 3.96 -15.64 2.33
N ALA A 108 2.76 -15.42 2.86
CA ALA A 108 2.50 -15.30 4.29
C ALA A 108 1.42 -16.30 4.70
N LYS A 109 1.45 -16.74 5.97
CA LYS A 109 0.37 -17.55 6.54
C LYS A 109 -0.75 -16.60 6.98
N PRO A 110 -1.91 -16.57 6.29
CA PRO A 110 -3.00 -15.70 6.70
C PRO A 110 -3.48 -16.08 8.11
N TYR A 111 -3.98 -15.09 8.84
CA TYR A 111 -4.58 -15.32 10.14
C TYR A 111 -5.98 -15.91 9.93
N GLY A 112 -6.25 -17.10 10.47
CA GLY A 112 -7.58 -17.70 10.39
C GLY A 112 -8.56 -16.94 11.29
N THR A 113 -9.75 -16.62 10.76
CA THR A 113 -10.79 -15.88 11.49
C THR A 113 -11.59 -16.73 12.47
N GLU A 114 -11.64 -18.05 12.28
CA GLU A 114 -12.47 -18.94 13.13
C GLU A 114 -11.76 -19.44 14.39
N ILE A 115 -10.44 -19.51 14.38
CA ILE A 115 -9.62 -19.99 15.49
C ILE A 115 -8.31 -19.23 15.34
N GLY A 116 -7.80 -18.54 16.37
CA GLY A 116 -6.56 -17.75 16.34
C GLY A 116 -5.28 -18.55 16.02
N LYS A 117 -5.27 -19.24 14.89
CA LYS A 117 -4.26 -20.11 14.32
C LYS A 117 -3.98 -19.57 12.93
N ARG A 118 -2.69 -19.41 12.63
CA ARG A 118 -2.22 -19.15 11.27
C ARG A 118 -2.52 -20.37 10.43
N VAL A 119 -3.04 -20.16 9.22
CA VAL A 119 -3.19 -21.24 8.23
C VAL A 119 -1.82 -21.89 7.99
N GLU A 120 -1.74 -23.21 7.88
CA GLU A 120 -0.45 -23.91 7.81
C GLU A 120 0.31 -23.63 6.52
N ILE A 121 -0.41 -23.34 5.43
CA ILE A 121 0.13 -23.09 4.10
C ILE A 121 0.32 -21.59 3.92
N ALA A 122 1.55 -21.19 3.56
CA ALA A 122 1.84 -19.81 3.18
C ALA A 122 1.34 -19.57 1.76
N ILE A 123 0.59 -18.48 1.57
CA ILE A 123 0.06 -18.08 0.26
C ILE A 123 0.29 -16.60 0.01
N ARG A 124 0.07 -16.19 -1.24
CA ARG A 124 -0.15 -14.79 -1.62
C ARG A 124 -1.67 -14.57 -1.58
N SER A 125 -2.15 -13.76 -0.64
CA SER A 125 -3.58 -13.71 -0.29
C SER A 125 -4.42 -12.74 -1.14
N ALA A 126 -3.77 -11.84 -1.88
CA ALA A 126 -4.43 -10.98 -2.86
C ALA A 126 -4.70 -11.73 -4.17
N ASP A 127 -5.63 -11.21 -4.97
CA ASP A 127 -5.88 -11.69 -6.34
C ASP A 127 -4.90 -11.03 -7.31
N ILE A 128 -4.61 -9.74 -7.07
CA ILE A 128 -3.73 -8.89 -7.88
C ILE A 128 -2.65 -8.23 -6.99
N TYR A 129 -1.44 -8.11 -7.54
CA TYR A 129 -0.35 -7.33 -6.99
C TYR A 129 -0.08 -6.10 -7.87
N ILE A 130 -0.03 -4.91 -7.25
CA ILE A 130 0.32 -3.65 -7.90
C ILE A 130 1.62 -3.12 -7.31
N PHE A 131 2.68 -3.16 -8.11
CA PHE A 131 3.98 -2.62 -7.75
C PHE A 131 4.07 -1.16 -8.21
N CYS A 132 4.22 -0.26 -7.25
CA CYS A 132 4.32 1.18 -7.42
C CYS A 132 5.78 1.61 -7.29
N LEU A 133 6.35 2.13 -8.36
CA LEU A 133 7.70 2.70 -8.37
C LEU A 133 7.61 4.21 -8.49
N LEU A 134 8.08 4.95 -7.49
CA LEU A 134 8.39 6.37 -7.67
C LEU A 134 9.70 6.47 -8.49
N ASN A 135 9.53 6.55 -9.81
CA ASN A 135 10.60 6.52 -10.81
C ASN A 135 11.16 7.92 -11.06
N HIS A 136 11.84 8.47 -10.06
CA HIS A 136 12.53 9.77 -10.19
C HIS A 136 13.94 9.69 -9.59
N LEU A 137 14.89 10.37 -10.22
CA LEU A 137 16.32 10.27 -9.89
C LEU A 137 16.93 11.58 -9.35
N ASP A 138 16.26 12.71 -9.52
CA ASP A 138 16.71 14.02 -9.04
C ASP A 138 16.01 14.39 -7.72
N LYS A 139 16.78 14.44 -6.63
CA LYS A 139 16.27 14.73 -5.28
C LYS A 139 15.71 16.14 -5.14
N SER A 140 16.13 17.10 -5.97
CA SER A 140 15.63 18.48 -5.89
C SER A 140 14.23 18.66 -6.46
N THR A 141 13.79 17.73 -7.31
CA THR A 141 12.51 17.81 -8.04
C THR A 141 11.58 16.62 -7.77
N VAL A 142 11.96 15.70 -6.86
CA VAL A 142 11.11 14.59 -6.45
C VAL A 142 9.86 15.11 -5.76
N ASN A 143 8.69 14.66 -6.22
CA ASN A 143 7.40 15.02 -5.67
C ASN A 143 6.47 13.81 -5.72
N PRO A 144 6.31 13.07 -4.59
CA PRO A 144 5.43 11.91 -4.55
C PRO A 144 3.95 12.19 -4.89
N LEU A 145 3.49 13.45 -4.85
CA LEU A 145 2.14 13.83 -5.28
C LEU A 145 2.02 13.99 -6.81
N ASN A 146 3.12 14.10 -7.53
CA ASN A 146 3.13 14.14 -8.99
C ASN A 146 3.05 12.72 -9.57
N LEU A 147 1.85 12.28 -9.93
CA LEU A 147 1.61 10.92 -10.43
C LEU A 147 2.37 10.59 -11.73
N ASN A 148 2.84 11.59 -12.48
CA ASN A 148 3.70 11.36 -13.64
C ASN A 148 5.08 10.78 -13.28
N GLN A 149 5.54 11.01 -12.04
CA GLN A 149 6.78 10.45 -11.51
C GLN A 149 6.60 8.99 -11.03
N TRP A 150 5.38 8.45 -11.06
CA TRP A 150 5.12 7.07 -10.72
C TRP A 150 5.05 6.18 -11.97
N GLU A 151 5.47 4.93 -11.78
CA GLU A 151 5.22 3.81 -12.67
C GLU A 151 4.51 2.71 -11.89
N PHE A 152 3.53 2.09 -12.52
CA PHE A 152 2.79 0.99 -11.93
C PHE A 152 3.00 -0.27 -12.75
N TYR A 153 3.00 -1.42 -12.08
CA TYR A 153 3.12 -2.72 -12.71
C TYR A 153 2.08 -3.63 -12.07
N VAL A 154 1.22 -4.23 -12.89
CA VAL A 154 0.10 -5.06 -12.43
C VAL A 154 0.38 -6.51 -12.80
N CYS A 155 0.26 -7.42 -11.83
CA CYS A 155 0.37 -8.87 -12.01
C CYS A 155 -0.75 -9.58 -11.24
N SER A 156 -1.28 -10.67 -11.79
CA SER A 156 -2.10 -11.59 -11.00
C SER A 156 -1.24 -12.43 -10.06
N THR A 157 -1.86 -12.94 -9.00
CA THR A 157 -1.19 -13.90 -8.10
C THR A 157 -0.75 -15.15 -8.84
N GLU A 158 -1.47 -15.59 -9.87
CA GLU A 158 -1.07 -16.72 -10.71
C GLU A 158 0.21 -16.42 -11.51
N GLU A 159 0.25 -15.28 -12.22
CA GLU A 159 1.44 -14.82 -12.95
C GLU A 159 2.65 -14.74 -12.01
N LEU A 160 2.44 -14.14 -10.83
CA LEU A 160 3.48 -13.98 -9.83
C LEU A 160 3.96 -15.33 -9.28
N ASN A 161 3.05 -16.23 -8.90
CA ASN A 161 3.39 -17.58 -8.42
C ASN A 161 4.20 -18.36 -9.45
N ASN A 162 3.77 -18.34 -10.71
CA ASN A 162 4.45 -19.05 -11.80
C ASN A 162 5.86 -18.53 -12.03
N TYR A 163 6.06 -17.21 -11.93
CA TYR A 163 7.34 -16.58 -12.19
C TYR A 163 8.32 -16.67 -11.02
N VAL A 164 7.90 -16.29 -9.80
CA VAL A 164 8.81 -16.16 -8.64
C VAL A 164 8.83 -17.37 -7.72
N LYS A 165 7.82 -18.25 -7.80
CA LYS A 165 7.66 -19.40 -6.90
C LYS A 165 7.78 -18.97 -5.42
N ASP A 166 8.79 -19.49 -4.72
CA ASP A 166 9.05 -19.26 -3.29
C ASP A 166 9.98 -18.07 -3.00
N GLN A 167 10.37 -17.30 -4.01
CA GLN A 167 11.21 -16.12 -3.80
C GLN A 167 10.48 -15.10 -2.92
N LYS A 168 11.25 -14.47 -2.02
CA LYS A 168 10.74 -13.47 -1.06
C LYS A 168 10.74 -12.07 -1.62
N THR A 169 11.54 -11.82 -2.66
CA THR A 169 11.71 -10.51 -3.28
C THR A 169 11.68 -10.61 -4.80
N LEU A 170 11.30 -9.51 -5.44
CA LEU A 170 11.26 -9.35 -6.90
C LEU A 170 11.98 -8.06 -7.28
N SER A 171 13.02 -8.14 -8.12
CA SER A 171 13.74 -6.97 -8.62
C SER A 171 12.98 -6.29 -9.76
N LEU A 172 13.28 -5.02 -10.04
CA LEU A 172 12.66 -4.29 -11.15
C LEU A 172 12.88 -4.96 -12.51
N ASN A 173 14.10 -5.47 -12.78
CA ASN A 173 14.39 -6.14 -14.04
C ASN A 173 13.60 -7.44 -14.21
N ALA A 174 13.35 -8.15 -13.11
CA ALA A 174 12.51 -9.34 -13.13
C ALA A 174 11.02 -8.99 -13.32
N LEU A 175 10.55 -7.95 -12.63
CA LEU A 175 9.19 -7.42 -12.80
C LEU A 175 8.90 -6.98 -14.24
N LYS A 176 9.85 -6.29 -14.89
CA LYS A 176 9.77 -5.87 -16.29
C LYS A 176 9.71 -7.03 -17.30
N LYS A 177 10.11 -8.25 -16.90
CA LYS A 177 9.93 -9.47 -17.72
C LYS A 177 8.55 -10.08 -17.56
N LEU A 178 7.85 -9.77 -16.47
CA LEU A 178 6.52 -10.29 -16.15
C LEU A 178 5.42 -9.38 -16.71
N THR A 179 5.62 -8.06 -16.64
CA THR A 179 4.61 -7.08 -17.06
C THR A 179 5.27 -5.75 -17.46
N SER A 180 4.58 -4.97 -18.28
CA SER A 180 5.01 -3.62 -18.68
C SER A 180 4.57 -2.58 -17.65
N SER A 181 5.35 -1.50 -17.52
CA SER A 181 4.95 -0.33 -16.75
C SER A 181 3.75 0.36 -17.39
N ILE A 182 2.85 0.87 -16.56
CA ILE A 182 1.70 1.69 -16.97
C ILE A 182 1.65 2.97 -16.15
N LYS A 183 0.86 3.95 -16.61
CA LYS A 183 0.57 5.18 -15.88
C LYS A 183 -0.69 5.07 -15.02
N TYR A 184 -0.89 6.07 -14.17
CA TYR A 184 -1.97 6.10 -13.18
C TYR A 184 -3.35 5.90 -13.83
N GLU A 185 -3.57 6.56 -14.97
CA GLU A 185 -4.83 6.55 -15.72
C GLU A 185 -5.18 5.17 -16.29
N GLU A 186 -4.19 4.28 -16.41
CA GLU A 186 -4.36 2.95 -16.99
C GLU A 186 -4.63 1.86 -15.93
N LEU A 187 -4.43 2.16 -14.65
CA LEU A 187 -4.51 1.20 -13.54
C LEU A 187 -5.82 0.42 -13.53
N GLN A 188 -6.96 1.13 -13.57
CA GLN A 188 -8.27 0.49 -13.49
C GLN A 188 -8.49 -0.48 -14.66
N ASN A 189 -8.16 -0.05 -15.88
CA ASN A 189 -8.30 -0.89 -17.07
C ASN A 189 -7.38 -2.13 -17.00
N GLN A 190 -6.15 -1.96 -16.50
CA GLN A 190 -5.17 -3.04 -16.42
C GLN A 190 -5.49 -4.07 -15.34
N VAL A 191 -6.10 -3.64 -14.22
CA VAL A 191 -6.65 -4.55 -13.21
C VAL A 191 -7.83 -5.31 -13.80
N ASN A 192 -8.80 -4.62 -14.40
CA ASN A 192 -9.98 -5.24 -15.00
C ASN A 192 -9.63 -6.29 -16.07
N ASN A 193 -8.60 -6.06 -16.87
CA ASN A 193 -8.16 -7.02 -17.88
C ASN A 193 -7.52 -8.29 -17.31
N ARG A 194 -7.02 -8.24 -16.07
CA ARG A 194 -6.38 -9.39 -15.39
C ARG A 194 -7.30 -10.12 -14.43
N THR A 195 -8.48 -9.58 -14.16
CA THR A 195 -9.48 -10.14 -13.23
C THR A 195 -10.77 -10.58 -13.90
N LYS A 196 -10.95 -10.25 -15.20
CA LYS A 196 -12.05 -10.80 -15.99
C LYS A 196 -11.84 -12.31 -16.19
N PRO A 197 -12.89 -13.13 -16.01
CA PRO A 197 -12.84 -14.58 -16.24
C PRO A 197 -12.61 -14.94 -17.71
#